data_AF-A0A4V5PWE8-F1
#
_entry.id   AF-A0A4V5PWE8-F1
#
_cell.length_a   1.000
_cell.length_b   1.000
_cell.length_c   1.000
_cell.angle_alpha   90.00
_cell.angle_beta   90.00
_cell.angle_gamma   90.00
#
_symmetry.space_group_name_H-M   'P 1'
#
loop_
_entity.id
_entity.type
_entity.pdbx_description
1 polymer ?
#
loop_
_entity_poly.entity_id
_entity_poly.type
_entity_poly.pdbx_seq_one_letter_code
_entity_poly.pdbx_strand_id
1 'polypeptide(L)'
;MLDFNMTEMLVVAVVALLVIGPKDLPRAMRMVGQWVGKARGVARQFRSGFDAMVREAELSEMETKWAEENARIMREHPPEPAATALPAPHTSADDGEPATSNGPSAEVSQPEIRSDASAPAMPPAGAADRKDVP
;
A
#
# COMPACT_ATOMS: atom_id res chain seq x y z
N MET A 1 6.77 40.06 -3.52
CA MET A 1 6.92 38.59 -3.62
C MET A 1 6.91 38.07 -2.18
N LEU A 2 6.52 36.82 -1.91
CA LEU A 2 6.62 36.30 -0.54
C LEU A 2 8.07 35.87 -0.33
N ASP A 3 8.88 36.82 0.13
CA ASP A 3 10.28 36.59 0.36
C ASP A 3 10.43 35.82 1.68
N PHE A 4 10.95 34.59 1.61
CA PHE A 4 11.20 33.75 2.79
C PHE A 4 12.45 34.24 3.52
N ASN A 5 12.36 35.44 4.10
CA ASN A 5 13.43 36.01 4.88
C ASN A 5 13.24 35.68 6.36
N MET A 6 14.33 35.27 7.01
CA MET A 6 14.31 34.91 8.43
C MET A 6 13.86 36.08 9.31
N THR A 7 14.19 37.32 8.90
CA THR A 7 13.76 38.56 9.56
C THR A 7 12.24 38.75 9.50
N GLU A 8 11.61 38.52 8.36
CA GLU A 8 10.15 38.65 8.22
C GLU A 8 9.41 37.57 9.02
N MET A 9 9.93 36.34 9.03
CA MET A 9 9.41 35.28 9.89
C MET A 9 9.50 35.65 11.38
N LEU A 10 10.59 36.32 11.81
CA LEU A 10 10.73 36.80 13.19
C LEU A 10 9.70 37.88 13.52
N VAL A 11 9.49 38.85 12.63
CA VAL A 11 8.47 39.89 12.81
C VAL A 11 7.07 39.27 12.95
N VAL A 12 6.72 38.33 12.07
CA VAL A 12 5.43 37.62 12.16
C VAL A 12 5.32 36.83 13.46
N ALA A 13 6.39 36.16 13.91
CA ALA A 13 6.39 35.44 15.18
C ALA A 13 6.15 36.37 16.38
N VAL A 14 6.79 37.55 16.39
CA VAL A 14 6.56 38.56 17.44
C VAL A 14 5.11 39.06 17.42
N VAL A 15 4.58 39.39 16.23
CA VAL A 15 3.17 39.82 16.10
C VAL A 15 2.21 38.72 16.56
N ALA A 16 2.46 37.46 16.19
CA ALA A 16 1.65 36.33 16.63
C ALA A 16 1.68 36.17 18.16
N LEU A 17 2.84 36.35 18.80
CA LEU A 17 2.96 36.34 20.26
C LEU A 17 2.19 37.49 20.92
N LEU A 18 2.11 38.67 20.29
CA LEU A 18 1.35 39.80 20.82
C LEU A 18 -0.16 39.62 20.67
N VAL A 19 -0.61 39.11 19.51
CA VAL A 19 -2.04 38.96 19.18
C VAL A 19 -2.66 37.77 19.89
N ILE A 20 -2.00 36.62 19.84
CA ILE A 20 -2.51 35.37 20.45
C ILE A 20 -2.08 35.30 21.92
N GLY A 21 -0.92 35.85 22.26
CA GLY A 21 -0.31 35.70 23.58
C GLY A 21 0.71 34.56 23.61
N PRO A 22 1.84 34.71 24.35
CA PRO A 22 2.90 33.70 24.44
C PRO A 22 2.47 32.39 25.08
N LYS A 23 1.41 32.42 25.91
CA LYS A 23 0.88 31.23 26.62
C LYS A 23 -0.11 30.44 25.75
N ASP A 24 -0.78 31.09 24.81
CA ASP A 24 -1.81 30.47 23.98
C ASP A 24 -1.26 29.95 22.65
N LEU A 25 -0.19 30.56 22.13
CA LEU A 25 0.54 30.07 20.96
C LEU A 25 0.94 28.58 21.05
N PRO A 26 1.53 28.05 22.15
CA PRO A 26 1.85 26.63 22.25
C PRO A 26 0.61 25.72 22.31
N ARG A 27 -0.55 26.24 22.70
CA ARG A 27 -1.82 25.49 22.64
C ARG A 27 -2.39 25.49 21.23
N ALA A 28 -2.36 26.64 20.55
CA ALA A 28 -2.78 26.78 19.16
C ALA A 28 -1.95 25.93 18.20
N MET A 29 -0.61 25.92 18.35
CA MET A 29 0.28 25.07 17.55
C MET A 29 -0.04 23.58 17.71
N ARG A 30 -0.38 23.13 18.93
CA ARG A 30 -0.81 21.74 19.15
C ARG A 30 -2.12 21.43 18.43
N MET A 31 -3.08 22.35 18.47
CA MET A 31 -4.37 22.16 17.78
C MET A 31 -4.19 22.09 16.26
N VAL A 32 -3.46 23.03 15.68
CA VAL A 32 -3.12 23.03 14.25
C VAL A 32 -2.34 21.77 13.89
N GLY A 33 -1.32 21.41 14.68
CA GLY A 33 -0.51 20.22 14.44
C GLY A 33 -1.33 18.93 14.47
N GLN A 34 -2.26 18.78 15.40
CA GLN A 34 -3.18 17.63 15.45
C GLN A 34 -4.09 17.58 14.22
N TRP A 35 -4.59 18.73 13.77
CA TRP A 35 -5.48 18.83 12.61
C TRP A 35 -4.73 18.49 11.31
N VAL A 36 -3.54 19.08 11.13
CA VAL A 36 -2.63 18.77 10.03
C VAL A 36 -2.20 17.30 10.06
N GLY A 37 -1.93 16.74 11.24
CA GLY A 37 -1.58 15.33 11.41
C GLY A 37 -2.69 14.39 10.95
N LYS A 38 -3.94 14.69 11.32
CA LYS A 38 -5.13 13.95 10.85
C LYS A 38 -5.28 14.06 9.33
N ALA A 39 -5.18 15.27 8.77
CA ALA A 39 -5.25 15.49 7.33
C ALA A 39 -4.14 14.73 6.59
N ARG A 40 -2.91 14.70 7.13
CA ARG A 40 -1.77 13.93 6.60
C ARG A 40 -2.02 12.41 6.64
N GLY A 41 -2.69 11.92 7.69
CA GLY A 41 -3.10 10.51 7.78
C GLY A 41 -4.12 10.14 6.70
N VAL A 42 -5.14 10.98 6.55
CA VAL A 42 -6.18 10.84 5.54
C VAL A 42 -5.60 10.93 4.11
N ALA A 43 -4.71 11.89 3.86
CA ALA A 43 -4.02 12.04 2.57
C ALA A 43 -3.15 10.82 2.21
N ARG A 44 -2.56 10.12 3.19
CA ARG A 44 -1.82 8.87 2.94
C ARG A 44 -2.74 7.76 2.42
N GLN A 45 -3.96 7.67 2.96
CA GLN A 45 -4.97 6.72 2.49
C GLN A 45 -5.54 7.11 1.12
N PHE A 46 -5.68 8.41 0.85
CA PHE A 46 -6.04 8.87 -0.48
C PHE A 46 -4.94 8.62 -1.50
N ARG A 47 -3.66 8.71 -1.12
CA ARG A 47 -2.57 8.40 -2.04
C ARG A 47 -2.61 6.95 -2.50
N SER A 48 -2.81 6.00 -1.57
CA SER A 48 -2.92 4.59 -1.94
C SER A 48 -4.17 4.28 -2.78
N GLY A 49 -5.31 4.89 -2.46
CA GLY A 49 -6.53 4.76 -3.26
C GLY A 49 -6.44 5.45 -4.64
N PHE A 50 -5.76 6.59 -4.71
CA PHE A 50 -5.52 7.32 -5.94
C PHE A 50 -4.54 6.58 -6.85
N ASP A 51 -3.45 6.04 -6.31
CA ASP A 51 -2.50 5.23 -7.08
C ASP A 51 -3.19 3.96 -7.65
N ALA A 52 -4.15 3.37 -6.92
CA ALA A 52 -4.97 2.27 -7.42
C ALA A 52 -5.95 2.72 -8.53
N MET A 53 -6.62 3.86 -8.37
CA MET A 53 -7.50 4.43 -9.39
C MET A 53 -6.74 4.86 -10.65
N VAL A 54 -5.55 5.43 -10.51
CA VAL A 54 -4.69 5.78 -11.64
C VAL A 54 -4.26 4.53 -12.39
N ARG A 55 -3.89 3.46 -11.66
CA ARG A 55 -3.57 2.18 -12.29
C ARG A 55 -4.76 1.60 -13.05
N GLU A 56 -5.96 1.68 -12.48
CA GLU A 56 -7.20 1.27 -13.15
C GLU A 56 -7.50 2.12 -14.39
N ALA A 57 -7.31 3.44 -14.31
CA ALA A 57 -7.48 4.35 -15.43
C ALA A 57 -6.47 4.05 -16.57
N GLU A 58 -5.20 3.83 -16.22
CA GLU A 58 -4.17 3.38 -17.18
C GLU A 58 -4.55 2.04 -17.83
N LEU A 59 -5.09 1.09 -17.07
CA LEU A 59 -5.54 -0.21 -17.58
C LEU A 59 -6.74 -0.07 -18.54
N SER A 60 -7.73 0.75 -18.20
CA SER A 60 -8.91 0.98 -19.06
C SER A 60 -8.55 1.62 -20.42
N GLU A 61 -7.55 2.52 -20.43
CA GLU A 61 -7.04 3.09 -21.68
C GLU A 61 -6.25 2.06 -22.51
N MET A 62 -5.49 1.17 -21.85
CA MET A 62 -4.78 0.09 -22.55
C MET A 62 -5.73 -0.95 -23.14
N GLU A 63 -6.80 -1.32 -22.43
CA GLU A 63 -7.83 -2.23 -22.95
C GLU A 63 -8.55 -1.65 -24.17
N THR A 64 -8.87 -0.36 -24.14
CA THR A 64 -9.51 0.32 -25.28
C THR A 64 -8.60 0.29 -26.52
N LYS A 65 -7.31 0.61 -26.35
CA LYS A 65 -6.32 0.55 -27.44
C LYS A 65 -6.13 -0.88 -27.98
N TRP A 66 -6.09 -1.87 -27.10
CA TRP A 66 -5.97 -3.28 -27.49
C TRP A 66 -7.20 -3.75 -28.26
N ALA A 67 -8.40 -3.37 -27.82
CA ALA A 67 -9.65 -3.72 -28.49
C ALA A 67 -9.75 -3.10 -29.89
N GLU A 68 -9.37 -1.83 -30.05
CA GLU A 68 -9.33 -1.15 -31.35
C GLU A 68 -8.32 -1.81 -32.29
N GLU A 69 -7.13 -2.14 -31.80
CA GLU A 69 -6.09 -2.78 -32.60
C GLU A 69 -6.45 -4.23 -32.97
N ASN A 70 -7.03 -4.99 -32.04
CA ASN A 70 -7.52 -6.34 -32.33
C ASN A 70 -8.67 -6.32 -33.35
N ALA A 71 -9.57 -5.33 -33.27
CA ALA A 71 -10.62 -5.13 -34.26
C ALA A 71 -10.09 -4.71 -35.63
N ARG A 72 -9.00 -3.94 -35.69
CA ARG A 72 -8.27 -3.62 -36.92
C ARG A 72 -7.68 -4.90 -37.52
N ILE A 73 -6.95 -5.68 -36.73
CA ILE A 73 -6.34 -6.95 -37.16
C ILE A 73 -7.39 -7.92 -37.69
N MET A 74 -8.54 -8.07 -37.03
CA MET A 74 -9.64 -8.94 -37.50
C MET A 74 -10.30 -8.45 -38.80
N ARG A 75 -10.28 -7.14 -39.06
CA ARG A 75 -10.78 -6.55 -40.31
C ARG A 75 -9.78 -6.75 -41.45
N GLU A 76 -8.48 -6.66 -41.16
CA GLU A 76 -7.38 -6.83 -42.13
C GLU A 76 -7.06 -8.30 -42.40
N HIS A 77 -7.27 -9.17 -41.40
CA HIS A 77 -7.11 -10.62 -41.47
C HIS A 77 -8.40 -11.30 -40.99
N PRO A 78 -9.41 -11.45 -41.88
CA PRO A 78 -10.55 -12.30 -41.60
C PRO A 78 -10.07 -13.69 -41.15
N PRO A 79 -10.65 -14.28 -40.08
CA PRO A 79 -10.30 -15.64 -39.70
C PRO A 79 -10.69 -16.56 -40.85
N GLU A 80 -9.70 -16.98 -41.63
CA GLU A 80 -9.90 -18.06 -42.58
C GLU A 80 -10.42 -19.26 -41.80
N PRO A 81 -11.48 -19.95 -42.27
CA PRO A 81 -11.98 -21.14 -41.61
C PRO A 81 -10.81 -22.10 -41.48
N ALA A 82 -10.52 -22.49 -40.23
CA ALA A 82 -9.46 -23.43 -39.87
C ALA A 82 -9.70 -24.78 -40.54
N ALA A 83 -9.31 -24.89 -41.81
CA ALA A 83 -9.32 -26.08 -42.62
C ALA A 83 -7.93 -26.30 -43.22
N THR A 84 -6.88 -26.03 -42.44
CA THR A 84 -5.55 -26.57 -42.71
C THR A 84 -5.06 -27.22 -41.44
N ALA A 85 -5.06 -28.54 -41.46
CA ALA A 85 -4.73 -29.44 -40.37
C ALA A 85 -3.40 -29.07 -39.70
N LEU A 86 -3.43 -28.85 -38.39
CA LEU A 86 -2.24 -28.93 -37.56
C LEU A 86 -1.78 -30.41 -37.54
N PRO A 87 -0.53 -30.73 -37.88
CA PRO A 87 0.00 -32.07 -37.66
C PRO A 87 0.01 -32.34 -36.16
N ALA A 88 -0.61 -33.46 -35.76
CA ALA A 88 -0.71 -33.88 -34.36
C ALA A 88 0.70 -34.00 -33.73
N PRO A 89 0.87 -33.65 -32.44
CA PRO A 89 2.12 -33.89 -31.75
C PRO A 89 2.31 -35.40 -31.63
N HIS A 90 3.40 -35.91 -32.17
CA HIS A 90 3.84 -37.29 -31.97
C HIS A 90 4.17 -37.48 -30.50
N THR A 91 3.36 -38.30 -29.83
CA THR A 91 3.67 -38.84 -28.51
C THR A 91 4.79 -39.86 -28.67
N SER A 92 6.03 -39.43 -28.45
CA SER A 92 7.10 -40.37 -28.14
C SER A 92 6.94 -40.76 -26.68
N ALA A 93 6.42 -41.97 -26.47
CA ALA A 93 6.62 -42.71 -25.24
C ALA A 93 8.13 -42.95 -25.10
N ASP A 94 8.71 -42.47 -24.01
CA ASP A 94 10.00 -42.93 -23.53
C ASP A 94 9.84 -43.23 -22.03
N ASP A 95 9.87 -44.52 -21.74
CA ASP A 95 9.75 -45.12 -20.43
C ASP A 95 10.95 -44.73 -19.54
N GLY A 96 10.69 -44.27 -18.32
CA GLY A 96 11.73 -43.94 -17.36
C GLY A 96 11.26 -44.10 -15.92
N GLU A 97 11.43 -45.31 -15.38
CA GLU A 97 11.28 -45.65 -13.97
C GLU A 97 12.20 -44.79 -13.05
N PRO A 98 11.86 -44.61 -11.75
CA PRO A 98 12.47 -43.64 -10.87
C PRO A 98 13.74 -44.20 -10.22
N ALA A 99 14.91 -43.61 -10.51
CA ALA A 99 16.14 -43.90 -9.79
C ALA A 99 16.49 -42.73 -8.86
N THR A 100 16.33 -43.00 -7.56
CA THR A 100 16.91 -42.27 -6.43
C THR A 100 18.39 -41.96 -6.66
N SER A 101 18.83 -40.72 -6.43
CA SER A 101 20.24 -40.47 -6.09
C SER A 101 20.42 -39.18 -5.30
N ASN A 102 21.35 -39.25 -4.38
CA ASN A 102 21.62 -38.35 -3.27
C ASN A 102 22.33 -37.04 -3.67
N GLY A 103 21.99 -35.97 -2.94
CA GLY A 103 22.88 -34.89 -2.50
C GLY A 103 23.09 -33.72 -3.48
N PRO A 104 23.49 -32.51 -2.99
CA PRO A 104 23.94 -32.17 -1.64
C PRO A 104 23.08 -31.12 -0.92
N SER A 105 23.19 -31.10 0.42
CA SER A 105 22.68 -30.07 1.33
C SER A 105 22.89 -28.65 0.78
N ALA A 106 21.78 -27.99 0.45
CA ALA A 106 21.72 -26.54 0.46
C ALA A 106 21.33 -26.13 1.88
N GLU A 107 22.34 -25.66 2.61
CA GLU A 107 22.24 -25.01 3.92
C GLU A 107 21.30 -23.80 3.80
N VAL A 108 20.01 -24.01 4.07
CA VAL A 108 19.03 -22.91 4.17
C VAL A 108 19.33 -22.17 5.47
N SER A 109 20.11 -21.09 5.35
CA SER A 109 20.22 -20.05 6.37
C SER A 109 18.83 -19.49 6.63
N GLN A 110 18.17 -20.00 7.67
CA GLN A 110 16.92 -19.46 8.19
C GLN A 110 17.25 -18.15 8.92
N PRO A 111 16.63 -17.01 8.57
CA PRO A 111 16.77 -15.82 9.40
C PRO A 111 15.94 -16.05 10.66
N GLU A 112 16.60 -16.19 11.82
CA GLU A 112 15.93 -16.11 13.10
C GLU A 112 15.30 -14.72 13.26
N ILE A 113 13.99 -14.63 13.04
CA ILE A 113 13.21 -13.47 13.46
C ILE A 113 13.14 -13.55 14.98
N ARG A 114 13.96 -12.75 15.67
CA ARG A 114 13.78 -12.44 17.09
C ARG A 114 12.38 -11.85 17.26
N SER A 115 11.46 -12.68 17.74
CA SER A 115 10.14 -12.27 18.18
C SER A 115 10.29 -11.59 19.54
N ASP A 116 10.69 -10.32 19.52
CA ASP A 116 10.61 -9.46 20.71
C ASP A 116 9.18 -8.90 20.79
N ALA A 117 8.23 -9.81 21.01
CA ALA A 117 6.85 -9.47 21.34
C ALA A 117 6.77 -9.28 22.85
N SER A 118 7.14 -8.08 23.30
CA SER A 118 6.80 -7.59 24.64
C SER A 118 5.27 -7.47 24.73
N ALA A 119 4.61 -8.51 25.23
CA ALA A 119 3.19 -8.51 25.51
C ALA A 119 2.90 -7.55 26.68
N PRO A 120 1.94 -6.62 26.57
CA PRO A 120 1.50 -5.85 27.72
C PRO A 120 0.70 -6.77 28.64
N ALA A 121 1.13 -6.83 29.90
CA ALA A 121 0.47 -7.57 30.96
C ALA A 121 -0.99 -7.11 31.14
N MET A 122 -1.90 -8.08 31.06
CA MET A 122 -3.32 -7.91 31.37
C MET A 122 -3.49 -7.70 32.89
N PRO A 123 -4.23 -6.67 33.36
CA PRO A 123 -4.54 -6.53 34.78
C PRO A 123 -5.59 -7.59 35.20
N PRO A 124 -5.50 -8.15 36.42
CA PRO A 124 -6.48 -9.13 36.88
C PRO A 124 -7.85 -8.48 37.07
N ALA A 125 -8.84 -9.00 36.36
CA ALA A 125 -10.25 -8.80 36.63
C ALA A 125 -10.65 -9.61 37.87
N GLY A 126 -11.23 -8.94 38.87
CA GLY A 126 -12.02 -9.62 39.91
C GLY A 126 -11.80 -9.08 41.32
N ALA A 127 -12.67 -8.15 41.75
CA ALA A 127 -13.24 -8.07 43.10
C ALA A 127 -14.10 -6.79 43.21
N ALA A 128 -15.24 -6.77 42.50
CA ALA A 128 -16.29 -5.78 42.78
C ALA A 128 -17.27 -6.40 43.77
N ASP A 129 -17.07 -5.97 45.01
CA ASP A 129 -17.88 -6.10 46.20
C ASP A 129 -19.39 -6.02 45.90
N ARG A 130 -20.12 -7.11 46.20
CA ARG A 130 -21.57 -7.09 46.31
C ARG A 130 -21.91 -6.62 47.72
N LYS A 131 -22.35 -5.37 47.84
CA LYS A 131 -23.10 -4.92 49.02
C LYS A 131 -24.27 -4.02 48.65
N ASP A 132 -25.44 -4.51 49.03
CA ASP A 132 -26.54 -3.82 49.68
C ASP A 132 -27.32 -2.77 48.88
N VAL A 133 -28.44 -3.26 48.33
CA VAL A 133 -29.67 -2.52 48.03
C VAL A 133 -30.60 -2.63 49.23
N PRO A 134 -31.13 -1.52 49.75
CA PRO A 134 -32.52 -1.44 50.19
C PRO A 134 -33.41 -0.76 49.15
#